data_AF-A0A0E9N343-F1
#
_entry.id   AF-A0A0E9N343-F1
#
_cell.length_a   1.000
_cell.length_b   1.000
_cell.length_c   1.000
_cell.angle_alpha   90.00
_cell.angle_beta   90.00
_cell.angle_gamma   90.00
#
_symmetry.space_group_name_H-M   'P 1'
#
loop_
_entity.id
_entity.type
_entity.pdbx_description
1 polymer ?
#
loop_
_entity_poly.entity_id
_entity_poly.type
_entity_poly.pdbx_seq_one_letter_code
_entity_poly.pdbx_strand_id
1 'polypeptide(L)'
;MKTGPAKKPTKKPVKKAAKKKAPKKKHGRPDLYTEEVAAKILHLISTTAKGLSSICKSDKSLPSDETVRKWINEDREGFLGRYTRAREEQADLLAEEIVGISDEVSRKKALSHEAVAAARLRMDARKWVASKLKPKKYGDKIDHTTDGESLNKGFFDYLKQTSGNAGSQG
;
A
#
# COMPACT_ATOMS: atom_id res chain seq x y z
N MET A 1 -61.75 7.40 75.88
CA MET A 1 -61.40 6.33 74.94
C MET A 1 -61.69 6.79 73.52
N LYS A 2 -60.66 7.21 72.78
CA LYS A 2 -60.77 7.66 71.38
C LYS A 2 -59.65 7.00 70.59
N THR A 3 -60.01 6.09 69.70
CA THR A 3 -59.12 5.52 68.68
C THR A 3 -59.11 6.46 67.48
N GLY A 4 -57.94 7.00 67.15
CA GLY A 4 -57.71 7.82 65.97
C GLY A 4 -56.44 7.33 65.27
N PRO A 5 -56.47 7.01 63.97
CA PRO A 5 -55.33 6.40 63.28
C PRO A 5 -54.24 7.45 63.00
N ALA A 6 -53.03 7.19 63.53
CA ALA A 6 -51.85 7.99 63.26
C ALA A 6 -51.40 7.82 61.79
N LYS A 7 -51.37 8.94 61.07
CA LYS A 7 -50.91 9.07 59.69
C LYS A 7 -49.41 8.69 59.59
N LYS A 8 -49.11 7.77 58.67
CA LYS A 8 -47.73 7.45 58.24
C LYS A 8 -47.11 8.67 57.54
N PRO A 9 -45.90 9.13 57.93
CA PRO A 9 -45.15 10.09 57.14
C PRO A 9 -44.61 9.42 55.87
N THR A 10 -44.89 10.05 54.74
CA THR A 10 -44.52 9.69 53.38
C THR A 10 -43.00 9.76 53.17
N LYS A 11 -42.34 8.62 52.94
CA LYS A 11 -40.94 8.59 52.49
C LYS A 11 -40.88 8.93 51.01
N LYS A 12 -40.26 10.06 50.68
CA LYS A 12 -39.88 10.47 49.31
C LYS A 12 -39.05 9.36 48.64
N PRO A 13 -39.19 9.11 47.32
CA PRO A 13 -38.39 8.12 46.63
C PRO A 13 -36.95 8.60 46.54
N VAL A 14 -36.03 7.87 47.19
CA VAL A 14 -34.59 8.10 47.07
C VAL A 14 -34.17 7.67 45.67
N LYS A 15 -33.75 8.64 44.86
CA LYS A 15 -33.16 8.42 43.53
C LYS A 15 -31.99 7.44 43.67
N LYS A 16 -32.10 6.25 43.08
CA LYS A 16 -31.00 5.29 42.98
C LYS A 16 -29.87 5.93 42.18
N ALA A 17 -28.74 6.17 42.85
CA ALA A 17 -27.50 6.60 42.21
C ALA A 17 -27.06 5.55 41.18
N ALA A 18 -26.92 5.99 39.92
CA ALA A 18 -26.40 5.18 38.84
C ALA A 18 -24.95 4.79 39.17
N LYS A 19 -24.71 3.49 39.38
CA LYS A 19 -23.37 2.93 39.53
C LYS A 19 -22.58 3.20 38.24
N LYS A 20 -21.55 4.07 38.31
CA LYS A 20 -20.56 4.26 37.24
C LYS A 20 -19.88 2.91 36.96
N LYS A 21 -20.09 2.35 35.77
CA LYS A 21 -19.41 1.13 35.32
C LYS A 21 -17.92 1.46 35.12
N ALA A 22 -17.04 0.74 35.80
CA ALA A 22 -15.60 0.82 35.58
C ALA A 22 -15.27 0.44 34.11
N PRO A 23 -14.28 1.09 33.48
CA PRO A 23 -13.92 0.79 32.10
C PRO A 23 -13.35 -0.63 32.02
N LYS A 24 -14.02 -1.49 31.25
CA LYS A 24 -13.53 -2.84 30.93
C LYS A 24 -12.24 -2.69 30.12
N LYS A 25 -11.09 -3.02 30.73
CA LYS A 25 -9.84 -3.22 29.97
C LYS A 25 -10.10 -4.34 28.97
N LYS A 26 -10.25 -3.99 27.68
CA LYS A 26 -10.14 -4.95 26.60
C LYS A 26 -8.69 -5.43 26.66
N HIS A 27 -8.47 -6.68 27.04
CA HIS A 27 -7.18 -7.33 26.80
C HIS A 27 -7.11 -7.51 25.28
N GLY A 28 -6.70 -6.44 24.60
CA GLY A 28 -6.45 -6.48 23.18
C GLY A 28 -5.38 -7.54 22.94
N ARG A 29 -5.60 -8.37 21.91
CA ARG A 29 -4.55 -9.12 21.23
C ARG A 29 -3.28 -8.26 21.24
N PRO A 30 -2.11 -8.79 21.66
CA PRO A 30 -0.86 -8.03 21.66
C PRO A 30 -0.74 -7.26 20.35
N ASP A 31 -0.39 -5.97 20.44
CA ASP A 31 -0.20 -5.20 19.24
C ASP A 31 0.91 -5.87 18.42
N LEU A 32 0.54 -6.53 17.32
CA LEU A 32 1.47 -7.28 16.48
C LEU A 32 2.41 -6.34 15.73
N TYR A 33 2.12 -5.03 15.76
CA TYR A 33 2.98 -4.04 15.18
C TYR A 33 4.12 -3.72 16.14
N THR A 34 5.32 -4.13 15.74
CA THR A 34 6.57 -3.61 16.31
C THR A 34 7.39 -3.02 15.18
N GLU A 35 8.21 -2.03 15.48
CA GLU A 35 9.07 -1.39 14.49
C GLU A 35 10.06 -2.40 13.86
N GLU A 36 10.55 -3.35 14.64
CA GLU A 36 11.43 -4.42 14.15
C GLU A 36 10.73 -5.32 13.12
N VAL A 37 9.48 -5.73 13.40
CA VAL A 37 8.69 -6.56 12.48
C VAL A 37 8.35 -5.77 11.22
N ALA A 38 7.95 -4.51 11.36
CA ALA A 38 7.68 -3.61 10.24
C ALA A 38 8.91 -3.46 9.34
N ALA A 39 10.08 -3.15 9.92
CA ALA A 39 11.33 -3.00 9.20
C ALA A 39 11.74 -4.30 8.49
N LYS A 40 11.59 -5.46 9.15
CA LYS A 40 11.89 -6.78 8.56
C LYS A 40 11.01 -7.05 7.33
N ILE A 41 9.72 -6.76 7.39
CA ILE A 41 8.79 -6.97 6.27
C ILE A 41 9.16 -6.05 5.10
N LEU A 42 9.42 -4.77 5.36
CA LEU A 42 9.81 -3.82 4.33
C LEU A 42 11.12 -4.22 3.65
N HIS A 43 12.11 -4.64 4.44
CA HIS A 43 13.36 -5.17 3.91
C HIS A 43 13.12 -6.37 2.98
N LEU A 44 12.35 -7.36 3.41
CA LEU A 44 12.03 -8.54 2.59
C LEU A 44 11.26 -8.18 1.31
N ILE A 45 10.41 -7.15 1.34
CA ILE A 45 9.73 -6.66 0.14
C ILE A 45 10.75 -6.07 -0.83
N SER A 46 11.66 -5.22 -0.36
CA SER A 46 12.66 -4.56 -1.21
C SER A 46 13.69 -5.53 -1.80
N THR A 47 14.07 -6.59 -1.08
CA THR A 47 15.20 -7.46 -1.45
C THR A 47 14.80 -8.80 -2.04
N THR A 48 13.50 -9.06 -2.24
CA THR A 48 13.04 -10.31 -2.86
C THR A 48 12.02 -10.06 -3.95
N ALA A 49 11.99 -10.92 -4.98
CA ALA A 49 10.94 -10.93 -5.99
C ALA A 49 9.59 -11.52 -5.50
N LYS A 50 9.41 -11.72 -4.19
CA LYS A 50 8.23 -12.37 -3.62
C LYS A 50 7.10 -11.38 -3.38
N GLY A 51 5.87 -11.86 -3.57
CA GLY A 51 4.67 -11.15 -3.15
C GLY A 51 4.51 -11.13 -1.62
N LEU A 52 3.72 -10.18 -1.11
CA LEU A 52 3.50 -10.01 0.34
C LEU A 52 3.02 -11.30 1.02
N SER A 53 2.07 -12.02 0.40
CA SER A 53 1.56 -13.28 0.94
C SER A 53 2.65 -14.35 1.06
N SER A 54 3.56 -14.44 0.08
CA SER A 54 4.67 -15.40 0.13
C SER A 54 5.69 -15.02 1.21
N ILE A 55 5.96 -13.72 1.40
CA ILE A 55 6.82 -13.20 2.47
C ILE A 55 6.23 -13.55 3.84
N CYS A 56 4.97 -13.20 4.10
CA CYS A 56 4.31 -13.49 5.36
C CYS A 56 4.21 -15.00 5.66
N LYS A 57 4.09 -15.85 4.64
CA LYS A 57 4.08 -17.31 4.81
C LYS A 57 5.46 -17.93 5.03
N SER A 58 6.54 -17.23 4.67
CA SER A 58 7.89 -17.77 4.76
C SER A 58 8.43 -17.89 6.19
N ASP A 59 7.88 -17.12 7.12
CA ASP A 59 8.32 -17.06 8.51
C ASP A 59 7.11 -16.92 9.44
N LYS A 60 6.94 -17.89 10.35
CA LYS A 60 5.83 -17.93 11.31
C LYS A 60 5.86 -16.79 12.33
N SER A 61 6.99 -16.13 12.51
CA SER A 61 7.11 -14.95 13.36
C SER A 61 6.54 -13.69 12.71
N LEU A 62 6.33 -13.71 11.38
CA LEU A 62 5.75 -12.58 10.66
C LEU A 62 4.21 -12.59 10.79
N PRO A 63 3.59 -11.40 10.81
CA PRO A 63 2.14 -11.27 10.79
C PRO A 63 1.57 -11.77 9.46
N SER A 64 0.27 -12.09 9.46
CA SER A 64 -0.45 -12.44 8.24
C SER A 64 -0.45 -11.28 7.23
N ASP A 65 -0.61 -11.61 5.95
CA ASP A 65 -0.67 -10.59 4.90
C ASP A 65 -1.87 -9.65 5.07
N GLU A 66 -2.99 -10.14 5.60
CA GLU A 66 -4.14 -9.31 6.02
C GLU A 66 -3.74 -8.28 7.08
N THR A 67 -2.94 -8.68 8.07
CA THR A 67 -2.49 -7.79 9.15
C THR A 67 -1.59 -6.69 8.59
N VAL A 68 -0.66 -7.03 7.69
CA VAL A 68 0.20 -6.03 7.03
C VAL A 68 -0.61 -5.10 6.14
N ARG A 69 -1.58 -5.62 5.37
CA ARG A 69 -2.48 -4.80 4.56
C ARG A 69 -3.29 -3.82 5.42
N LYS A 70 -3.69 -4.25 6.62
CA LYS A 70 -4.34 -3.36 7.58
C LYS A 70 -3.40 -2.22 8.02
N TRP A 71 -2.12 -2.50 8.29
CA TRP A 71 -1.15 -1.45 8.64
C TRP A 71 -0.95 -0.43 7.52
N ILE A 72 -0.96 -0.88 6.26
CA ILE A 72 -0.90 -0.02 5.08
C ILE A 72 -2.15 0.87 4.99
N ASN A 73 -3.34 0.29 5.14
CA ASN A 73 -4.61 1.01 5.03
C ASN A 73 -4.82 2.03 6.15
N GLU A 74 -4.34 1.72 7.36
CA GLU A 74 -4.41 2.61 8.52
C GLU A 74 -3.25 3.61 8.58
N ASP A 75 -2.32 3.55 7.62
CA ASP A 75 -1.02 4.25 7.63
C ASP A 75 -0.36 4.24 9.02
N ARG A 76 -0.36 3.07 9.65
CA ARG A 76 0.09 2.90 11.02
C ARG A 76 1.57 3.31 11.13
N GLU A 77 1.89 4.28 11.98
CA GLU A 77 3.26 4.79 12.17
C GLU A 77 3.95 5.20 10.85
N GLY A 78 3.19 5.69 9.86
CA GLY A 78 3.74 6.09 8.55
C GLY A 78 4.16 4.90 7.67
N PHE A 79 3.64 3.70 7.93
CA PHE A 79 4.01 2.47 7.22
C PHE A 79 3.70 2.54 5.71
N LEU A 80 2.67 3.27 5.27
CA LEU A 80 2.31 3.34 3.85
C LEU A 80 3.44 3.95 3.01
N GLY A 81 4.03 5.07 3.46
CA GLY A 81 5.12 5.73 2.74
C GLY A 81 6.37 4.83 2.62
N ARG A 82 6.72 4.17 3.72
CA ARG A 82 7.84 3.22 3.76
C ARG A 82 7.57 1.99 2.88
N TYR A 83 6.34 1.50 2.88
CA TYR A 83 5.91 0.38 2.04
C TYR A 83 5.99 0.72 0.55
N THR A 84 5.53 1.91 0.16
CA THR A 84 5.64 2.40 -1.22
C THR A 84 7.09 2.47 -1.67
N ARG A 85 8.00 3.02 -0.84
CA ARG A 85 9.44 3.03 -1.14
C ARG A 85 10.01 1.62 -1.29
N ALA A 86 9.69 0.71 -0.38
CA ALA A 86 10.15 -0.68 -0.46
C ALA A 86 9.65 -1.37 -1.75
N ARG A 87 8.45 -1.04 -2.23
CA ARG A 87 7.92 -1.52 -3.51
C ARG A 87 8.62 -0.90 -4.72
N GLU A 88 9.02 0.37 -4.66
CA GLU A 88 9.83 0.99 -5.71
C GLU A 88 11.22 0.37 -5.80
N GLU A 89 11.84 0.05 -4.65
CA GLU A 89 13.12 -0.67 -4.59
C GLU A 89 12.96 -2.11 -5.12
N GLN A 90 11.86 -2.79 -4.78
CA GLN A 90 11.52 -4.08 -5.35
C GLN A 90 11.39 -4.03 -6.89
N ALA A 91 10.88 -2.94 -7.45
CA ALA A 91 10.78 -2.77 -8.90
C ALA A 91 12.16 -2.76 -9.56
N ASP A 92 13.16 -2.14 -8.92
CA ASP A 92 14.54 -2.14 -9.39
C ASP A 92 15.13 -3.56 -9.34
N LEU A 93 14.95 -4.28 -8.22
CA LEU A 93 15.37 -5.69 -8.11
C LEU A 93 14.74 -6.58 -9.19
N LEU A 94 13.42 -6.46 -9.40
CA LEU A 94 12.71 -7.27 -10.40
C LEU A 94 13.26 -7.01 -11.81
N ALA A 95 13.65 -5.77 -12.12
CA ALA A 95 14.26 -5.43 -13.39
C ALA A 95 15.67 -6.02 -13.52
N GLU A 96 16.48 -5.99 -12.47
CA GLU A 96 17.82 -6.58 -12.44
C GLU A 96 17.78 -8.11 -12.61
N GLU A 97 16.85 -8.80 -11.93
CA GLU A 97 16.70 -10.25 -12.03
C GLU A 97 16.36 -10.75 -13.44
N ILE A 98 15.75 -9.92 -14.29
CA ILE A 98 15.42 -10.29 -15.70
C ILE A 98 16.69 -10.68 -16.46
N VAL A 99 17.77 -9.91 -16.28
CA VAL A 99 19.06 -10.20 -16.93
C VAL A 99 19.61 -11.53 -16.42
N GLY A 100 19.59 -11.74 -15.09
CA GLY A 100 20.02 -13.00 -14.48
C GLY A 100 19.27 -14.23 -14.99
N ILE A 101 17.95 -14.12 -15.19
CA ILE A 101 17.12 -15.22 -15.72
C ILE A 101 17.44 -15.52 -17.18
N SER A 102 17.62 -14.48 -18.00
CA SER A 102 18.01 -14.63 -19.40
C SER A 102 19.34 -15.37 -19.53
N ASP A 103 20.32 -14.91 -18.75
CA ASP A 103 21.67 -15.46 -18.68
C ASP A 103 21.71 -16.91 -18.17
N GLU A 104 20.92 -17.23 -17.15
CA GLU A 104 20.80 -18.58 -16.60
C GLU A 104 20.35 -19.58 -17.67
N VAL A 105 19.33 -19.23 -18.45
CA VAL A 105 18.81 -20.10 -19.51
C VAL A 105 19.77 -20.19 -20.69
N SER A 106 20.40 -19.08 -21.09
CA SER A 106 21.36 -19.06 -22.20
C SER A 106 22.58 -19.96 -21.96
N ARG A 107 23.03 -20.10 -20.70
CA ARG A 107 24.19 -20.94 -20.34
C ARG A 107 23.91 -22.44 -20.26
N LYS A 108 22.66 -22.90 -20.43
CA LYS A 108 22.34 -24.33 -20.33
C LYS A 108 22.93 -25.10 -21.52
N LYS A 109 23.67 -26.19 -21.23
CA LYS A 109 24.29 -27.07 -22.24
C LYS A 109 23.26 -27.68 -23.22
N ALA A 110 22.05 -27.96 -22.73
CA ALA A 110 20.92 -28.38 -23.53
C ALA A 110 19.75 -27.42 -23.26
N LEU A 111 19.45 -26.56 -24.24
CA LEU A 111 18.32 -25.65 -24.20
C LEU A 111 17.05 -26.39 -24.63
N SER A 112 16.12 -26.57 -23.68
CA SER A 112 14.79 -27.07 -23.99
C SER A 112 13.83 -25.90 -24.24
N HIS A 113 12.83 -26.11 -25.10
CA HIS A 113 11.81 -25.10 -25.39
C HIS A 113 11.01 -24.72 -24.13
N GLU A 114 10.75 -25.68 -23.24
CA GLU A 114 10.06 -25.44 -21.97
C GLU A 114 10.86 -24.53 -21.05
N ALA A 115 12.19 -24.71 -20.99
CA ALA A 115 13.07 -23.87 -20.18
C ALA A 115 13.08 -22.41 -20.69
N VAL A 116 13.13 -22.22 -22.01
CA VAL A 116 13.05 -20.89 -22.63
C VAL A 116 11.68 -20.25 -22.39
N ALA A 117 10.58 -21.01 -22.56
CA ALA A 117 9.23 -20.52 -22.32
C ALA A 117 9.01 -20.13 -20.85
N ALA A 118 9.49 -20.94 -19.91
CA ALA A 118 9.41 -20.64 -18.48
C ALA A 118 10.22 -19.40 -18.11
N ALA A 119 11.42 -19.22 -18.65
CA ALA A 119 12.21 -18.00 -18.43
C ALA A 119 11.52 -16.76 -19.01
N ARG A 120 11.00 -16.85 -20.22
CA ARG A 120 10.24 -15.76 -20.83
C ARG A 120 9.04 -15.36 -19.95
N LEU A 121 8.24 -16.33 -19.49
CA LEU A 121 7.12 -16.06 -18.59
C LEU A 121 7.57 -15.35 -17.29
N ARG A 122 8.70 -15.79 -16.72
CA ARG A 122 9.28 -15.17 -15.52
C ARG A 122 9.78 -13.75 -15.76
N MET A 123 10.37 -13.48 -16.92
CA MET A 123 10.84 -12.15 -17.32
C MET A 123 9.66 -11.21 -17.60
N ASP A 124 8.65 -11.67 -18.33
CA ASP A 124 7.46 -10.89 -18.67
C ASP A 124 6.65 -10.52 -17.42
N ALA A 125 6.46 -11.46 -16.49
CA ALA A 125 5.81 -11.18 -15.21
C ALA A 125 6.57 -10.12 -14.40
N ARG A 126 7.90 -10.19 -14.34
CA ARG A 126 8.73 -9.20 -13.65
C ARG A 126 8.67 -7.83 -14.30
N LYS A 127 8.78 -7.77 -15.63
CA LYS A 127 8.66 -6.54 -16.40
C LYS A 127 7.32 -5.87 -16.13
N TRP A 128 6.23 -6.64 -16.17
CA TRP A 128 4.89 -6.11 -15.88
C TRP A 128 4.80 -5.56 -14.46
N VAL A 129 5.25 -6.30 -13.44
CA VAL A 129 5.22 -5.81 -12.04
C VAL A 129 6.07 -4.54 -11.89
N ALA A 130 7.30 -4.53 -12.39
CA ALA A 130 8.19 -3.36 -12.32
C ALA A 130 7.56 -2.12 -12.97
N SER A 131 6.88 -2.29 -14.12
CA SER A 131 6.15 -1.21 -14.81
C SER A 131 5.01 -0.61 -13.98
N LYS A 132 4.36 -1.42 -13.12
CA LYS A 132 3.26 -0.97 -12.26
C LYS A 132 3.76 -0.36 -10.96
N LEU A 133 4.86 -0.87 -10.40
CA LEU A 133 5.44 -0.38 -9.16
C LEU A 133 6.21 0.94 -9.35
N LYS A 134 6.87 1.13 -10.51
CA LYS A 134 7.67 2.34 -10.79
C LYS A 134 7.45 2.82 -12.23
N PRO A 135 6.23 3.26 -12.58
CA PRO A 135 5.83 3.57 -13.96
C PRO A 135 6.65 4.67 -14.62
N LYS A 136 7.17 5.64 -13.86
CA LYS A 136 8.04 6.68 -14.41
C LYS A 136 9.36 6.14 -15.00
N LYS A 137 9.89 5.05 -14.42
CA LYS A 137 11.17 4.44 -14.82
C LYS A 137 10.97 3.24 -15.77
N TYR A 138 10.00 2.39 -15.48
CA TYR A 138 9.78 1.11 -16.16
C TYR A 138 8.45 1.00 -16.91
N GLY A 139 7.62 2.04 -16.87
CA GLY A 139 6.38 2.09 -17.65
C GLY A 139 6.66 2.26 -19.13
N ASP A 140 5.79 1.71 -19.96
CA ASP A 140 5.85 1.92 -21.40
C ASP A 140 5.60 3.41 -21.70
N LYS A 141 6.51 4.03 -22.44
CA LYS A 141 6.36 5.41 -22.92
C LYS A 141 5.71 5.36 -24.30
N ILE A 142 4.52 5.93 -24.41
CA ILE A 142 3.87 6.16 -25.70
C ILE A 142 4.27 7.56 -26.15
N ASP A 143 4.91 7.66 -27.30
CA ASP A 143 5.16 8.94 -27.96
C ASP A 143 3.94 9.30 -28.83
N HIS A 144 3.38 10.48 -28.63
CA HIS A 144 2.27 11.00 -29.43
C HIS A 144 2.81 12.09 -30.36
N THR A 145 3.38 11.67 -31.48
CA THR A 145 3.76 12.56 -32.59
C THR A 145 2.72 12.48 -33.70
N THR A 146 2.49 13.61 -34.37
CA THR A 146 1.73 13.68 -35.63
C THR A 146 2.65 14.36 -36.63
N ASP A 147 2.99 13.68 -37.73
CA ASP A 147 3.92 14.17 -38.76
C ASP A 147 5.26 14.72 -38.24
N GLY A 148 5.82 14.09 -37.20
CA GLY A 148 7.12 14.48 -36.63
C GLY A 148 7.09 15.71 -35.71
N GLU A 149 5.91 16.32 -35.48
CA GLU A 149 5.74 17.41 -34.52
C GLU A 149 5.04 16.93 -33.24
N SER A 150 5.53 17.42 -32.10
CA SER A 150 4.94 17.15 -30.79
C SER A 150 3.59 17.87 -30.64
N LEU A 151 2.53 17.12 -30.31
CA LEU A 151 1.16 17.65 -30.08
C LEU A 151 1.07 18.73 -28.99
N ASN A 152 2.09 18.88 -28.16
CA ASN A 152 2.12 19.88 -27.09
C ASN A 152 2.34 21.33 -27.56
N LYS A 153 2.68 21.58 -28.83
CA LYS A 153 2.87 22.96 -29.34
C LYS A 153 1.57 23.77 -29.31
N GLY A 154 0.46 23.22 -29.79
CA GLY A 154 -0.80 23.96 -29.95
C GLY A 154 -1.40 24.48 -28.63
N PHE A 155 -1.21 23.74 -27.52
CA PHE A 155 -1.67 24.18 -26.20
C PHE A 155 -0.88 25.38 -25.67
N PHE A 156 0.46 25.37 -25.83
CA PHE A 156 1.32 26.47 -25.40
C PHE A 156 1.16 27.72 -26.27
N ASP A 157 0.90 27.55 -27.57
CA ASP A 157 0.66 28.66 -28.49
C ASP A 157 -0.66 29.38 -28.19
N TYR A 158 -1.71 28.62 -27.81
CA TYR A 158 -2.99 29.17 -27.35
C TYR A 158 -2.86 30.01 -26.07
N LEU A 159 -2.04 29.58 -25.11
CA LEU A 159 -1.79 30.33 -23.88
C LEU A 159 -1.00 31.64 -24.12
N LYS A 160 -0.07 31.63 -25.08
CA LYS A 160 0.63 32.86 -25.51
C LYS A 160 -0.30 33.83 -26.23
N GLN A 161 -1.24 33.33 -27.03
CA GLN A 161 -2.17 34.19 -27.77
C GLN A 161 -3.20 34.87 -26.84
N THR A 162 -3.67 34.17 -25.80
CA THR A 162 -4.65 34.71 -24.85
C THR A 162 -4.06 35.70 -23.84
N SER A 163 -2.76 35.59 -23.54
CA SER A 163 -2.04 36.57 -22.69
C SER A 163 -1.67 37.87 -23.43
N GLY A 164 -1.70 37.88 -24.76
CA GLY A 164 -1.42 39.06 -25.59
C GLY A 164 -2.62 39.95 -25.94
N ASN A 165 -3.85 39.54 -25.61
CA ASN A 165 -5.07 40.25 -26.05
C ASN A 165 -5.82 41.03 -24.95
N ALA A 166 -5.23 41.20 -23.77
CA ALA A 166 -5.83 41.95 -22.65
C ALA A 166 -5.35 43.41 -22.59
N GLY A 167 -5.40 44.13 -23.72
CA GLY A 167 -4.97 45.53 -23.74
C GLY A 167 -5.19 46.24 -25.07
N SER A 168 -6.43 46.36 -25.56
CA SER A 168 -6.83 47.45 -26.46
C SER A 168 -8.33 47.40 -26.79
N GLN A 169 -9.14 48.08 -25.98
CA GLN A 169 -10.29 48.86 -26.45
C GLN A 169 -10.44 50.02 -25.47
N GLY A 170 -9.86 51.17 -25.84
CA GLY A 170 -10.34 52.48 -25.41
C GLY A 170 -11.35 53.01 -26.41
#